data_AF-A0A7Y4S7L6-F1
#
_entry.id   AF-A0A7Y4S7L6-F1
#
_cell.length_a   1.000
_cell.length_b   1.000
_cell.length_c   1.000
_cell.angle_alpha   90.00
_cell.angle_beta   90.00
_cell.angle_gamma   90.00
#
_symmetry.space_group_name_H-M   'P 1'
#
loop_
_entity.id
_entity.type
_entity.pdbx_description
1 polymer ?
#
loop_
_entity_poly.entity_id
_entity_poly.type
_entity_poly.pdbx_seq_one_letter_code
_entity_poly.pdbx_strand_id
1 'polypeptide(L)'
;TLYFTLALKPSSFNAFLFLAAWLNTPYVAMGVALFFVQKSELASPYWGALAMLISVCGILFLLDAIYWHPDAQGAIAVMMAPILQGVVGAILAPVVLWLIPDARR
;
A
#
# COMPACT_ATOMS: atom_id res chain seq x y z
N THR A 1 -19.89 9.31 -16.26
CA THR A 1 -19.37 9.26 -14.87
C THR A 1 -20.22 8.37 -13.97
N LEU A 2 -21.52 8.67 -13.73
CA LEU A 2 -22.44 7.84 -12.91
C LEU A 2 -22.53 6.33 -13.27
N TYR A 3 -22.53 5.98 -14.56
CA TYR A 3 -22.56 4.58 -15.02
C TYR A 3 -21.27 3.80 -14.69
N PHE A 4 -20.12 4.48 -14.70
CA PHE A 4 -18.83 3.85 -14.40
C PHE A 4 -18.68 3.60 -12.90
N THR A 5 -19.14 4.55 -12.09
CA THR A 5 -19.21 4.41 -10.63
C THR A 5 -20.13 3.28 -10.19
N LEU A 6 -21.20 3.00 -10.94
CA LEU A 6 -22.08 1.83 -10.71
C LEU A 6 -21.44 0.51 -11.16
N ALA A 7 -20.64 0.51 -12.24
CA ALA A 7 -19.95 -0.69 -12.73
C ALA A 7 -18.77 -1.12 -11.84
N LEU A 8 -18.13 -0.18 -11.14
CA LEU A 8 -17.10 -0.43 -10.11
C LEU A 8 -17.68 -1.00 -8.82
N LYS A 9 -19.00 -0.96 -8.64
CA LYS A 9 -19.65 -1.49 -7.44
C LYS A 9 -19.51 -3.02 -7.48
N PRO A 10 -19.02 -3.65 -6.40
CA PRO A 10 -18.91 -5.09 -6.36
C PRO A 10 -20.27 -5.72 -6.68
N SER A 11 -20.31 -6.55 -7.73
CA SER A 11 -21.54 -7.21 -8.22
C SER A 11 -22.05 -8.28 -7.26
N SER A 12 -21.24 -8.65 -6.27
CA SER A 12 -21.56 -9.63 -5.24
C SER A 12 -20.85 -9.29 -3.92
N PHE A 13 -21.37 -9.86 -2.83
CA PHE A 13 -20.75 -9.78 -1.51
C PHE A 13 -19.32 -10.36 -1.51
N ASN A 14 -19.09 -11.45 -2.24
CA ASN A 14 -17.76 -12.07 -2.34
C ASN A 14 -16.75 -11.17 -3.06
N ALA A 15 -17.17 -10.49 -4.13
CA ALA A 15 -16.33 -9.52 -4.83
C ALA A 15 -15.95 -8.35 -3.92
N PHE A 16 -16.89 -7.89 -3.09
CA PHE A 16 -16.62 -6.87 -2.08
C PHE A 16 -15.58 -7.33 -1.06
N LEU A 17 -15.76 -8.52 -0.47
CA LEU A 17 -14.80 -9.07 0.49
C LEU A 17 -13.41 -9.24 -0.13
N PHE A 18 -13.34 -9.75 -1.36
CA PHE A 18 -12.09 -9.90 -2.08
C PHE A 18 -11.39 -8.55 -2.27
N LEU A 19 -12.10 -7.55 -2.80
CA LEU A 19 -11.53 -6.21 -3.03
C LEU A 19 -11.11 -5.53 -1.72
N ALA A 20 -11.92 -5.66 -0.67
CA ALA A 20 -11.59 -5.13 0.64
C ALA A 20 -10.33 -5.79 1.21
N ALA A 21 -10.23 -7.12 1.18
CA ALA A 21 -9.04 -7.84 1.62
C ALA A 21 -7.82 -7.51 0.76
N TRP A 22 -7.99 -7.45 -0.56
CA TRP A 22 -6.94 -7.13 -1.52
C TRP A 22 -6.35 -5.74 -1.29
N LEU A 23 -7.20 -4.72 -1.19
CA LEU A 23 -6.76 -3.35 -0.93
C LEU A 23 -6.15 -3.18 0.47
N ASN A 24 -6.55 -4.00 1.44
CA ASN A 24 -5.96 -3.96 2.78
C ASN A 24 -4.65 -4.76 2.92
N THR A 25 -4.38 -5.68 2.00
CA THR A 25 -3.20 -6.55 2.01
C THR A 25 -1.88 -5.81 2.25
N PRO A 26 -1.55 -4.72 1.54
CA PRO A 26 -0.25 -4.05 1.72
C PRO A 26 -0.10 -3.40 3.09
N TYR A 27 -1.17 -2.85 3.68
CA TYR A 27 -1.13 -2.27 5.02
C TYR A 27 -0.96 -3.32 6.11
N VAL A 28 -1.67 -4.46 5.97
CA VAL A 28 -1.49 -5.61 6.87
C VAL A 28 -0.08 -6.16 6.76
N ALA A 29 0.43 -6.34 5.53
CA ALA A 29 1.79 -6.81 5.28
C ALA A 29 2.84 -5.85 5.88
N MET A 30 2.66 -4.54 5.72
CA MET A 30 3.53 -3.52 6.34
C MET A 30 3.47 -3.58 7.87
N GLY A 31 2.28 -3.71 8.47
CA GLY A 31 2.13 -3.86 9.92
C GLY A 31 2.85 -5.10 10.47
N VAL A 32 2.71 -6.23 9.77
CA VAL A 32 3.41 -7.48 10.11
C VAL A 32 4.93 -7.33 9.93
N ALA A 33 5.38 -6.72 8.84
CA ALA A 33 6.81 -6.46 8.58
C ALA A 33 7.42 -5.57 9.67
N LEU A 34 6.74 -4.48 10.04
CA LEU A 34 7.16 -3.62 11.14
C LEU A 34 7.23 -4.36 12.47
N PHE A 35 6.25 -5.22 12.76
CA PHE A 35 6.26 -6.03 13.98
C PHE A 35 7.49 -6.95 14.06
N PHE A 36 7.86 -7.60 12.94
CA PHE A 36 9.06 -8.43 12.90
C PHE A 36 10.35 -7.61 12.97
N VAL A 37 10.42 -6.48 12.26
CA VAL A 37 11.57 -5.58 12.29
C VAL A 37 11.80 -4.99 13.68
N GLN A 38 10.74 -4.61 14.40
CA GLN A 38 10.85 -4.12 15.78
C GLN A 38 11.44 -5.15 16.74
N LYS A 39 11.33 -6.45 16.44
CA LYS A 39 11.93 -7.52 17.23
C LYS A 39 13.37 -7.85 16.81
N SER A 40 13.92 -7.13 15.84
CA SER A 40 15.26 -7.34 15.30
C SER A 40 16.19 -6.17 15.62
N GLU A 41 17.48 -6.36 15.41
CA GLU A 41 18.50 -5.31 15.54
C GLU A 41 18.34 -4.20 14.47
N LEU A 42 17.49 -4.43 13.46
CA LEU A 42 17.18 -3.46 12.40
C LEU A 42 16.06 -2.48 12.79
N ALA A 43 15.60 -2.52 14.04
CA ALA A 43 14.58 -1.62 14.56
C ALA A 43 15.03 -0.16 14.40
N SER A 44 14.31 0.60 13.58
CA SER A 44 14.65 1.98 13.26
C SER A 44 13.41 2.78 12.90
N PRO A 45 13.34 4.08 13.25
CA PRO A 45 12.25 4.96 12.85
C PRO A 45 12.09 5.06 11.32
N TYR A 46 13.14 4.79 10.54
CA TYR A 46 13.10 4.84 9.07
C TYR A 46 12.14 3.80 8.47
N TRP A 47 11.98 2.63 9.10
CA TRP A 47 11.00 1.63 8.65
C TRP A 47 9.57 2.13 8.85
N GLY A 48 9.30 2.78 9.98
CA GLY A 48 8.00 3.40 10.26
C GLY A 48 7.71 4.55 9.31
N ALA A 49 8.69 5.40 9.03
CA ALA A 49 8.57 6.49 8.06
C ALA A 49 8.30 5.96 6.64
N LEU A 50 8.97 4.87 6.22
CA LEU A 50 8.73 4.23 4.94
C LEU A 50 7.30 3.68 4.85
N ALA A 51 6.84 2.95 5.88
CA ALA A 51 5.49 2.42 5.91
C ALA A 51 4.42 3.53 5.88
N MET A 52 4.66 4.64 6.60
CA MET A 52 3.79 5.81 6.58
C MET A 52 3.75 6.44 5.19
N LEU A 53 4.90 6.64 4.54
CA LEU A 53 5.00 7.22 3.21
C LEU A 53 4.23 6.39 2.18
N ILE A 54 4.49 5.08 2.13
CA ILE A 54 3.80 4.17 1.20
C ILE A 54 2.29 4.18 1.47
N SER A 55 1.89 4.17 2.74
CA SER A 55 0.48 4.16 3.10
C SER A 55 -0.24 5.45 2.70
N VAL A 56 0.34 6.60 3.01
CA VAL A 56 -0.24 7.92 2.68
C VAL A 56 -0.31 8.10 1.17
N CYS A 57 0.77 7.84 0.43
CA CYS A 57 0.77 7.94 -1.03
C CYS A 57 -0.24 6.97 -1.65
N GLY A 58 -0.33 5.76 -1.11
CA GLY A 58 -1.29 4.74 -1.51
C GLY A 58 -2.75 5.17 -1.33
N ILE A 59 -3.09 5.74 -0.17
CA ILE A 59 -4.43 6.25 0.12
C ILE A 59 -4.75 7.45 -0.79
N LEU A 60 -3.82 8.39 -0.96
CA LEU A 60 -4.01 9.55 -1.85
C LEU A 60 -4.25 9.11 -3.30
N PHE A 61 -3.52 8.12 -3.79
CA PHE A 61 -3.72 7.54 -5.11
C PHE A 61 -5.11 6.91 -5.26
N LEU A 62 -5.57 6.16 -4.26
CA LEU A 62 -6.92 5.58 -4.27
C LEU A 62 -8.00 6.66 -4.21
N LEU A 63 -7.81 7.71 -3.42
CA LEU A 63 -8.75 8.83 -3.33
C LEU A 63 -8.86 9.55 -4.68
N ASP A 64 -7.73 9.81 -5.35
CA ASP A 64 -7.72 10.43 -6.67
C ASP A 64 -8.44 9.55 -7.70
N ALA A 65 -8.08 8.26 -7.79
CA ALA A 65 -8.67 7.32 -8.76
C ALA A 65 -10.16 7.07 -8.55
N ILE A 66 -10.64 7.09 -7.30
CA ILE A 66 -12.05 6.80 -6.96
C ILE A 66 -12.91 8.06 -7.03
N TYR A 67 -12.46 9.17 -6.47
CA TYR A 67 -13.31 10.35 -6.24
C TYR A 67 -13.00 11.51 -7.16
N TRP A 68 -11.74 11.74 -7.51
CA TRP A 68 -11.35 12.96 -8.22
C TRP A 68 -11.32 12.76 -9.74
N HIS A 69 -10.70 11.69 -10.23
CA HIS A 69 -10.59 11.36 -11.65
C HIS A 69 -11.10 9.93 -11.97
N PRO A 70 -12.42 9.67 -11.85
CA PRO A 70 -12.97 8.36 -12.16
C PRO A 70 -12.98 8.12 -13.67
N ASP A 71 -12.03 7.34 -14.18
CA ASP A 71 -11.96 6.88 -15.56
C ASP A 71 -11.91 5.34 -15.67
N ALA A 72 -11.90 4.84 -16.91
CA ALA A 72 -11.87 3.39 -17.16
C ALA A 72 -10.56 2.74 -16.68
N GLN A 73 -9.47 3.50 -16.64
CA GLN A 73 -8.17 3.04 -16.19
C GLN A 73 -8.09 3.03 -14.66
N GLY A 74 -8.88 3.85 -13.98
CA GLY A 74 -9.00 3.95 -12.52
C GLY A 74 -9.35 2.63 -11.87
N ALA A 75 -10.19 1.82 -12.51
CA ALA A 75 -10.51 0.46 -12.03
C ALA A 75 -9.26 -0.46 -12.02
N ILE A 76 -8.48 -0.41 -13.10
CA ILE A 76 -7.24 -1.18 -13.22
C ILE A 76 -6.21 -0.65 -12.22
N ALA A 77 -6.09 0.67 -12.10
CA ALA A 77 -5.23 1.35 -11.14
C ALA A 77 -5.52 0.92 -9.69
N VAL A 78 -6.79 0.87 -9.27
CA VAL A 78 -7.20 0.39 -7.94
C VAL A 78 -6.76 -1.06 -7.72
N MET A 79 -6.93 -1.93 -8.72
CA MET A 79 -6.51 -3.33 -8.64
C MET A 79 -4.98 -3.48 -8.57
N MET A 80 -4.24 -2.61 -9.26
CA MET A 80 -2.77 -2.62 -9.29
C MET A 80 -2.14 -1.92 -8.06
N ALA A 81 -2.89 -1.11 -7.32
CA ALA A 81 -2.36 -0.31 -6.21
C ALA A 81 -1.61 -1.14 -5.15
N PRO A 82 -2.12 -2.30 -4.67
CA PRO A 82 -1.37 -3.15 -3.74
C PRO A 82 -0.04 -3.65 -4.27
N ILE A 83 0.01 -4.01 -5.56
CA ILE A 83 1.24 -4.47 -6.23
C ILE A 83 2.24 -3.31 -6.30
N LEU A 84 1.79 -2.13 -6.71
CA LEU A 84 2.63 -0.93 -6.78
C LEU A 84 3.19 -0.55 -5.41
N GLN A 85 2.38 -0.60 -4.35
CA GLN A 85 2.86 -0.35 -2.98
C GLN A 85 3.92 -1.37 -2.56
N GLY A 86 3.74 -2.65 -2.88
CA GLY A 86 4.74 -3.69 -2.64
C GLY A 86 6.05 -3.45 -3.39
N VAL A 87 5.97 -3.09 -4.68
CA VAL A 87 7.14 -2.77 -5.51
C VAL A 87 7.90 -1.55 -4.96
N VAL A 88 7.19 -0.48 -4.60
CA VAL A 88 7.81 0.71 -3.99
C VAL A 88 8.48 0.33 -2.67
N GLY A 89 7.83 -0.48 -1.84
CA GLY A 89 8.43 -1.00 -0.61
C GLY A 89 9.70 -1.80 -0.85
N ALA A 90 9.71 -2.68 -1.84
CA ALA A 90 10.90 -3.47 -2.20
C ALA A 90 12.06 -2.62 -2.72
N ILE A 91 11.76 -1.56 -3.48
CA ILE A 91 12.77 -0.62 -4.01
C ILE A 91 13.35 0.27 -2.90
N LEU A 92 12.52 0.72 -1.95
CA LEU A 92 12.94 1.65 -0.90
C LEU A 92 13.49 0.95 0.35
N ALA A 93 13.20 -0.33 0.56
CA ALA A 93 13.73 -1.11 1.68
C ALA A 93 15.28 -1.10 1.75
N PRO A 94 16.03 -1.28 0.64
CA PRO A 94 17.49 -1.12 0.63
C PRO A 94 17.95 0.27 1.08
N VAL A 95 17.22 1.33 0.71
CA VAL A 95 17.56 2.71 1.13
C VAL A 95 17.41 2.84 2.63
N VAL A 96 16.35 2.30 3.23
CA VAL A 96 16.18 2.28 4.68
C VAL A 96 17.32 1.52 5.36
N LEU A 97 17.71 0.37 4.82
CA LEU A 97 18.85 -0.40 5.34
C LEU A 97 20.16 0.40 5.31
N TRP A 98 20.39 1.20 4.27
CA TRP A 98 21.57 2.07 4.17
C TRP A 98 21.55 3.24 5.17
N LEU A 99 20.36 3.70 5.54
CA LEU A 99 20.19 4.80 6.50
C LEU A 99 20.31 4.35 7.95
N ILE A 100 20.10 3.06 8.24
CA ILE A 100 20.34 2.51 9.56
C ILE A 100 21.86 2.54 9.79
N PRO A 101 22.35 3.35 10.74
CA PRO A 101 23.77 3.35 11.04
C PRO A 101 24.17 1.94 11.45
N ASP A 102 25.22 1.38 10.84
CA ASP A 102 25.85 0.17 11.34
C ASP A 102 26.15 0.41 12.83
N ALA A 103 25.45 -0.30 13.71
CA ALA A 103 25.85 -0.45 15.11
C ALA A 103 27.09 -1.38 15.21
N ARG A 104 28.04 -1.20 14.28
CA ARG A 104 29.27 -1.97 14.15
C ARG A 104 30.44 -1.05 14.51
N ARG A 105 30.58 -0.81 15.81
CA ARG A 105 31.89 -0.74 16.47
C ARG A 105 32.14 -2.09 17.12
#